data_AF-A0A2P1PYW4-F1
#
_entry.id   AF-A0A2P1PYW4-F1
#
_cell.length_a   1.000
_cell.length_b   1.000
_cell.length_c   1.000
_cell.angle_alpha   90.00
_cell.angle_beta   90.00
_cell.angle_gamma   90.00
#
_symmetry.space_group_name_H-M   'P 1'
#
loop_
_entity.id
_entity.type
_entity.pdbx_description
1 polymer ?
#
loop_
_entity_poly.entity_id
_entity_poly.type
_entity_poly.pdbx_seq_one_letter_code
_entity_poly.pdbx_strand_id
1 'polypeptide(L)'
;MLIYGLALALGVTVLNTLDYAFRARMYPSEIYLGLLALGFLAVGIWAGMWLVQRKAPKTERAEPGNEAAQASLGISGRELEVLKALAEGLANKEIARQLDISPNTVKTHVSRLFEKLDAGNRTEAVNRARGLRILP
;
A
#
# COMPACT_ATOMS: atom_id res chain seq x y z
N MET A 1 -60.65 14.31 39.20
CA MET A 1 -60.28 14.13 37.78
C MET A 1 -59.12 15.04 37.35
N LEU A 2 -59.14 16.35 37.65
CA LEU A 2 -58.07 17.30 37.31
C LEU A 2 -56.68 17.00 37.93
N ILE A 3 -56.66 16.48 39.16
CA ILE A 3 -55.41 16.22 39.90
C ILE A 3 -54.57 15.11 39.24
N TYR A 4 -55.23 14.09 38.69
CA TYR A 4 -54.57 12.99 37.97
C TYR A 4 -53.99 13.44 36.63
N GLY A 5 -54.67 14.37 35.93
CA GLY A 5 -54.15 14.97 34.71
C GLY A 5 -52.90 15.82 34.94
N LEU A 6 -52.86 16.57 36.04
CA LEU A 6 -51.71 17.39 36.41
C LEU A 6 -50.51 16.56 36.89
N ALA A 7 -50.77 15.46 37.59
CA ALA A 7 -49.75 14.48 37.97
C ALA A 7 -49.14 13.77 36.75
N LEU A 8 -49.96 13.41 35.76
CA LEU A 8 -49.48 12.84 34.49
C LEU A 8 -48.68 13.86 33.68
N ALA A 9 -49.15 15.11 33.58
CA ALA A 9 -48.42 16.16 32.87
C ALA A 9 -47.05 16.43 33.50
N LEU A 10 -46.98 16.54 34.84
CA LEU A 10 -45.70 16.68 35.55
C LEU A 10 -44.80 15.46 35.37
N GLY A 11 -45.35 14.25 35.46
CA GLY A 11 -44.59 13.02 35.25
C GLY A 11 -44.00 12.94 33.85
N VAL A 12 -44.78 13.27 32.82
CA VAL A 12 -44.34 13.28 31.42
C VAL A 12 -43.32 14.39 31.19
N THR A 13 -43.51 15.60 31.73
CA THR A 13 -42.53 16.68 31.59
C THR A 13 -41.21 16.33 32.28
N VAL A 14 -41.25 15.78 33.49
CA VAL A 14 -40.05 15.37 34.23
C VAL A 14 -39.32 14.22 33.52
N LEU A 15 -40.05 13.21 33.04
CA LEU A 15 -39.48 12.11 32.25
C LEU A 15 -38.89 12.63 30.93
N ASN A 16 -39.56 13.56 30.25
CA ASN A 16 -39.07 14.16 29.00
C ASN A 16 -37.84 15.04 29.22
N THR A 17 -37.78 15.82 30.30
CA THR A 17 -36.59 16.62 30.64
C THR A 17 -35.41 15.74 31.06
N LEU A 18 -35.67 14.63 31.77
CA LEU A 18 -34.64 13.66 32.15
C LEU A 18 -34.12 12.87 30.96
N ASP A 19 -34.99 12.45 30.03
CA ASP A 19 -34.57 11.74 28.80
C ASP A 19 -33.87 12.70 27.83
N TYR A 20 -34.25 13.99 27.78
CA TYR A 20 -33.53 15.02 27.01
C TYR A 20 -32.14 15.31 27.59
N ALA A 21 -32.00 15.35 28.92
CA ALA A 21 -30.72 15.54 29.60
C ALA A 21 -29.82 14.30 29.54
N PHE A 22 -30.39 13.09 29.50
CA PHE A 22 -29.63 11.84 29.36
C PHE A 22 -29.25 11.57 27.90
N ARG A 23 -30.12 11.86 26.93
CA ARG A 23 -29.86 11.72 25.50
C ARG A 23 -28.89 12.77 24.97
N ALA A 24 -28.91 14.00 25.51
CA ALA A 24 -27.91 15.02 25.22
C ALA A 24 -26.54 14.70 25.82
N ARG A 25 -26.47 13.84 26.84
CA ARG A 25 -25.21 13.45 27.50
C ARG A 25 -24.63 12.12 27.00
N MET A 26 -25.39 11.33 26.24
CA MET A 26 -24.96 9.99 25.84
C MET A 26 -24.77 9.75 24.33
N TYR A 27 -25.13 10.68 23.44
CA TYR A 27 -24.62 10.70 22.06
C TYR A 27 -24.54 12.13 21.51
N PRO A 28 -23.50 12.90 21.88
CA PRO A 28 -23.17 14.11 21.16
C PRO A 28 -22.76 13.72 19.73
N SER A 29 -23.27 14.42 18.73
CA SER A 29 -22.81 14.38 17.33
C SER A 29 -21.29 14.57 17.18
N GLU A 30 -20.62 15.03 18.23
CA GLU A 30 -19.17 15.12 18.38
C GLU A 30 -18.48 13.75 18.37
N ILE A 31 -19.10 12.68 18.88
CA ILE A 31 -18.53 11.33 18.80
C ILE A 31 -18.49 10.85 17.35
N TYR A 32 -19.50 11.19 16.55
CA TYR A 32 -19.50 10.86 15.12
C TYR A 32 -18.43 11.63 14.36
N LEU A 33 -18.25 12.92 14.64
CA LEU A 33 -17.15 13.71 14.08
C LEU A 33 -15.79 13.20 14.55
N GLY A 34 -15.67 12.78 15.81
CA GLY A 34 -14.46 12.18 16.38
C GLY A 34 -14.11 10.85 15.72
N LEU A 35 -15.09 9.94 15.55
CA LEU A 35 -14.90 8.67 14.85
C LEU A 35 -14.59 8.88 13.37
N LEU A 36 -15.25 9.85 12.72
CA LEU A 36 -14.97 10.23 11.35
C LEU A 36 -13.54 10.77 11.21
N ALA A 37 -13.14 11.70 12.07
CA ALA A 37 -11.79 12.27 12.09
C ALA A 37 -10.72 11.20 12.36
N LEU A 38 -10.98 10.28 13.29
CA LEU A 38 -10.07 9.17 13.61
C LEU A 38 -9.96 8.19 12.43
N GLY A 39 -11.07 7.94 11.73
CA GLY A 39 -11.08 7.19 10.47
C GLY A 39 -10.27 7.87 9.37
N PHE A 40 -10.49 9.16 9.13
CA PHE A 40 -9.73 9.94 8.14
C PHE A 40 -8.24 10.02 8.48
N LEU A 41 -7.89 10.16 9.76
CA LEU A 41 -6.50 10.17 10.24
C LEU A 41 -5.85 8.80 10.03
N ALA A 42 -6.52 7.71 10.36
CA ALA A 42 -6.03 6.35 10.12
C ALA A 42 -5.83 6.06 8.62
N VAL A 43 -6.79 6.46 7.77
CA VAL A 43 -6.70 6.32 6.31
C VAL A 43 -5.60 7.20 5.74
N GLY A 44 -5.45 8.43 6.23
CA GLY A 44 -4.39 9.36 5.82
C GLY A 44 -3.00 8.85 6.16
N ILE A 45 -2.80 8.31 7.37
CA ILE A 45 -1.53 7.69 7.78
C ILE A 45 -1.27 6.41 6.98
N TRP A 46 -2.26 5.54 6.79
CA TRP A 46 -2.13 4.31 6.02
C TRP A 46 -1.82 4.57 4.54
N ALA A 47 -2.55 5.50 3.91
CA ALA A 47 -2.32 5.92 2.54
C ALA A 47 -0.98 6.67 2.39
N GLY A 48 -0.62 7.51 3.36
CA GLY A 48 0.66 8.21 3.42
C GLY A 48 1.84 7.24 3.51
N MET A 49 1.78 6.26 4.41
CA MET A 49 2.78 5.18 4.50
C MET A 49 2.86 4.36 3.21
N TRP A 50 1.72 4.06 2.58
CA TRP A 50 1.69 3.32 1.32
C TRP A 50 2.32 4.10 0.15
N LEU A 51 2.17 5.43 0.13
CA LEU A 51 2.79 6.30 -0.88
C LEU A 51 4.29 6.53 -0.61
N VAL A 52 4.69 6.68 0.65
CA VAL A 52 6.08 6.92 1.06
C VAL A 52 6.95 5.66 0.91
N GLN A 53 6.40 4.48 1.15
CA GLN A 53 7.12 3.20 0.94
C GLN A 53 7.46 2.92 -0.53
N ARG A 54 6.85 3.62 -1.50
CA ARG A 54 7.19 3.49 -2.93
C ARG A 54 8.48 4.19 -3.34
N LYS A 55 9.10 4.95 -2.43
CA LYS A 55 10.34 5.65 -2.72
C LYS A 55 11.32 5.55 -1.54
N ALA A 56 11.72 4.32 -1.21
CA ALA A 56 13.04 4.14 -0.62
C ALA A 56 14.06 4.35 -1.76
N PRO A 57 14.90 5.40 -1.74
CA PRO A 57 16.05 5.45 -2.62
C PRO A 57 16.95 4.26 -2.23
N LYS A 58 17.04 3.25 -3.10
CA LYS A 58 18.11 2.23 -3.05
C LYS A 58 19.43 2.94 -3.40
N THR A 59 19.90 3.79 -2.51
CA THR A 59 21.27 4.29 -2.50
C THR A 59 22.06 3.38 -1.56
N GLU A 60 22.86 2.52 -2.19
CA GLU A 60 24.16 2.06 -1.70
C GLU A 60 24.19 1.30 -0.37
N ARG A 61 23.89 0.01 -0.46
CA ARG A 61 24.76 -1.08 0.02
C ARG A 61 24.41 -2.31 -0.80
N ALA A 62 24.95 -2.34 -2.02
CA ALA A 62 24.96 -3.56 -2.81
C ALA A 62 25.91 -4.53 -2.11
N GLU A 63 25.37 -5.55 -1.46
CA GLU A 63 26.03 -6.86 -1.44
C GLU A 63 26.46 -7.13 -2.90
N PRO A 64 27.74 -7.45 -3.17
CA PRO A 64 28.22 -7.65 -4.53
C PRO A 64 27.59 -8.93 -5.09
N GLY A 65 26.36 -8.81 -5.61
CA GLY A 65 25.78 -9.77 -6.53
C GLY A 65 26.78 -9.91 -7.68
N ASN A 66 27.19 -11.13 -7.96
CA ASN A 66 28.40 -11.48 -8.70
C ASN A 66 28.59 -10.61 -9.97
N GLU A 67 29.34 -9.51 -9.87
CA GLU A 67 29.48 -8.52 -10.95
C GLU A 67 30.08 -9.15 -12.21
N ALA A 68 30.91 -10.17 -12.03
CA ALA A 68 31.46 -10.99 -13.11
C ALA A 68 30.36 -11.74 -13.87
N ALA A 69 29.33 -12.27 -13.20
CA ALA A 69 28.21 -12.96 -13.85
C ALA A 69 27.31 -11.96 -14.60
N GLN A 70 27.12 -10.76 -14.02
CA GLN A 70 26.38 -9.68 -14.68
C GLN A 70 27.07 -9.21 -15.97
N ALA A 71 28.39 -9.01 -15.90
CA ALA A 71 29.21 -8.59 -17.04
C ALA A 71 29.28 -9.67 -18.13
N SER A 72 29.41 -10.94 -17.75
CA SER A 72 29.47 -12.07 -18.69
C SER A 72 28.20 -12.22 -19.53
N LEU A 73 27.05 -11.83 -18.97
CA LEU A 73 25.75 -11.87 -19.63
C LEU A 73 25.38 -10.54 -20.30
N GLY A 74 26.21 -9.50 -20.15
CA GLY A 74 25.94 -8.17 -20.72
C GLY A 74 24.64 -7.54 -20.21
N ILE A 75 24.25 -7.80 -18.97
CA ILE A 75 23.04 -7.23 -18.37
C ILE A 75 23.30 -5.75 -18.06
N SER A 76 22.51 -4.87 -18.66
CA SER A 76 22.59 -3.43 -18.39
C SER A 76 22.00 -3.08 -17.03
N GLY A 77 22.39 -1.93 -16.47
CA GLY A 77 21.85 -1.45 -15.19
C GLY A 77 20.31 -1.39 -15.16
N ARG A 78 19.67 -1.01 -16.27
CA ARG A 78 18.19 -1.00 -16.37
C ARG A 78 17.58 -2.38 -16.45
N GLU A 79 18.22 -3.33 -17.12
CA GLU A 79 17.76 -4.72 -17.14
C GLU A 79 17.92 -5.37 -15.75
N LEU A 80 18.96 -5.01 -14.99
CA LEU A 80 19.14 -5.45 -13.61
C LEU A 80 18.04 -4.92 -12.69
N GLU A 81 17.66 -3.65 -12.83
CA GLU A 81 16.54 -3.07 -12.07
C GLU A 81 15.21 -3.75 -12.39
N VAL A 82 14.95 -4.03 -13.67
CA VAL A 82 13.78 -4.81 -14.10
C VAL A 82 13.83 -6.22 -13.50
N LEU A 83 14.98 -6.90 -13.53
CA LEU A 83 15.17 -8.23 -12.97
C LEU A 83 14.90 -8.27 -11.45
N LYS A 84 15.37 -7.26 -10.71
CA LYS A 84 15.09 -7.12 -9.27
C LYS A 84 13.59 -6.95 -9.01
N ALA A 85 12.93 -6.07 -9.77
CA ALA A 85 11.50 -5.84 -9.65
C ALA A 85 10.67 -7.09 -10.03
N LEU A 86 11.16 -7.89 -11.00
CA LEU A 86 10.56 -9.19 -11.34
C LEU A 86 10.68 -10.19 -10.19
N ALA A 87 11.82 -10.23 -9.50
CA ALA A 87 12.06 -11.10 -8.34
C ALA A 87 11.22 -10.70 -7.12
N GLU A 88 10.89 -9.42 -6.99
CA GLU A 88 9.97 -8.88 -5.97
C GLU A 88 8.48 -9.19 -6.29
N GLY A 89 8.18 -9.81 -7.44
CA GLY A 89 6.81 -10.22 -7.79
C GLY A 89 5.96 -9.13 -8.45
N LEU A 90 6.52 -7.96 -8.75
CA LEU A 90 5.79 -6.82 -9.33
C LEU A 90 5.28 -7.07 -10.75
N ALA A 91 4.11 -6.56 -11.10
CA ALA A 91 3.58 -6.64 -12.47
C ALA A 91 4.30 -5.64 -13.39
N ASN A 92 4.34 -5.90 -14.71
CA ASN A 92 5.01 -5.00 -15.68
C ASN A 92 4.51 -3.55 -15.61
N LYS A 93 3.24 -3.33 -15.26
CA LYS A 93 2.65 -1.99 -15.08
C LYS A 93 3.18 -1.30 -13.82
N GLU A 94 3.50 -2.05 -12.77
CA GLU A 94 4.08 -1.53 -11.53
C GLU A 94 5.57 -1.24 -11.72
N ILE A 95 6.30 -2.13 -12.40
CA ILE A 95 7.68 -1.92 -12.82
C ILE A 95 7.81 -0.65 -13.67
N ALA A 96 6.88 -0.47 -14.63
CA ALA A 96 6.81 0.72 -15.47
C ALA A 96 6.67 2.01 -14.64
N ARG A 97 5.80 1.98 -13.63
CA ARG A 97 5.62 3.11 -12.70
C ARG A 97 6.83 3.34 -11.80
N GLN A 98 7.52 2.27 -11.40
CA GLN A 98 8.70 2.35 -10.53
C GLN A 98 9.93 2.91 -11.25
N LEU A 99 10.09 2.56 -12.53
CA LEU A 99 11.21 2.96 -13.37
C LEU A 99 10.92 4.21 -14.22
N ASP A 100 9.73 4.80 -14.08
CA ASP A 100 9.25 5.95 -14.85
C ASP A 100 9.35 5.75 -16.38
N ILE A 101 8.97 4.56 -16.85
CA ILE A 101 8.99 4.18 -18.26
C ILE A 101 7.65 3.59 -18.69
N SER A 102 7.41 3.50 -20.00
CA SER A 102 6.17 2.90 -20.49
C SER A 102 6.12 1.39 -20.22
N PRO A 103 4.93 0.80 -19.97
CA PRO A 103 4.78 -0.65 -19.86
C PRO A 103 5.25 -1.41 -21.11
N ASN A 104 5.21 -0.76 -22.27
CA ASN A 104 5.73 -1.34 -23.51
C ASN A 104 7.26 -1.44 -23.48
N THR A 105 7.92 -0.39 -22.99
CA THR A 105 9.38 -0.36 -22.78
C THR A 105 9.82 -1.43 -21.78
N VAL A 106 9.06 -1.64 -20.70
CA VAL A 106 9.31 -2.74 -19.76
C VAL A 106 9.24 -4.09 -20.47
N LYS A 107 8.21 -4.35 -21.28
CA LYS A 107 8.10 -5.61 -22.03
C LYS A 107 9.34 -5.86 -22.90
N THR A 108 9.83 -4.82 -23.59
CA THR A 108 11.05 -4.91 -24.39
C THR A 108 12.28 -5.26 -23.54
N HIS A 109 12.44 -4.61 -22.37
CA HIS A 109 13.53 -4.93 -21.45
C HIS A 109 13.43 -6.35 -20.89
N VAL A 110 12.22 -6.81 -20.56
CA VAL A 110 11.97 -8.19 -20.09
C VAL A 110 12.31 -9.21 -21.16
N SER A 111 11.91 -8.98 -22.41
CA SER A 111 12.26 -9.88 -23.53
C SER A 111 13.77 -10.00 -23.72
N ARG A 112 14.49 -8.87 -23.76
CA ARG A 112 15.96 -8.88 -23.89
C ARG A 112 16.64 -9.53 -22.69
N LEU A 113 16.13 -9.29 -21.49
CA LEU A 113 16.62 -9.92 -20.27
C LEU A 113 16.42 -11.44 -20.30
N PHE A 114 15.27 -11.91 -20.79
CA PHE A 114 14.97 -13.33 -20.94
C PHE A 114 15.88 -14.00 -21.98
N GLU A 115 16.14 -13.34 -23.11
CA GLU A 115 17.13 -13.81 -24.09
C GLU A 115 18.52 -13.93 -23.48
N LYS A 116 18.96 -12.92 -22.71
CA LYS A 116 20.28 -12.92 -22.07
C LYS A 116 20.41 -14.01 -20.99
N LEU A 117 19.37 -14.21 -20.19
CA LEU A 117 19.34 -15.27 -19.16
C LEU A 117 18.97 -16.64 -19.74
N ASP A 118 18.66 -16.72 -21.04
CA ASP A 118 18.15 -17.90 -21.75
C ASP A 118 16.93 -18.51 -21.03
N ALA A 119 16.01 -17.67 -20.55
CA ALA A 119 14.84 -18.07 -19.80
C ALA A 119 13.55 -17.96 -20.63
N GLY A 120 12.69 -18.98 -20.59
CA GLY A 120 11.41 -18.97 -21.31
C GLY A 120 10.26 -18.31 -20.54
N ASN A 121 10.41 -18.16 -19.22
CA ASN A 121 9.38 -17.57 -18.38
C ASN A 121 9.96 -16.77 -17.21
N ARG A 122 9.10 -15.95 -16.59
CA ARG A 122 9.45 -15.07 -15.46
C ARG A 122 10.10 -15.82 -14.30
N THR A 123 9.53 -16.95 -13.92
CA THR A 123 10.00 -17.74 -12.77
C THR A 123 11.38 -18.33 -13.05
N GLU A 124 11.58 -18.84 -14.26
CA GLU A 124 12.85 -19.37 -14.74
C GLU A 124 13.94 -18.30 -14.78
N ALA A 125 13.61 -17.09 -15.28
CA ALA A 125 14.55 -15.98 -15.31
C ALA A 125 15.04 -15.60 -13.90
N VAL A 126 14.13 -15.53 -12.93
CA VAL A 126 14.47 -15.26 -11.52
C VAL A 126 15.30 -16.40 -10.91
N ASN A 127 14.94 -17.65 -11.18
CA ASN A 127 15.66 -18.82 -10.68
C ASN A 127 17.08 -18.90 -11.26
N ARG A 128 17.26 -18.67 -12.56
CA ARG A 128 18.59 -18.61 -13.18
C ARG A 128 19.43 -17.47 -12.62
N ALA A 129 18.85 -16.29 -12.47
CA ALA A 129 19.53 -15.15 -11.86
C ALA A 129 19.98 -15.41 -10.40
N ARG A 130 19.18 -16.14 -9.61
CA ARG A 130 19.58 -16.61 -8.27
C ARG A 130 20.69 -17.66 -8.32
N GLY A 131 20.59 -18.63 -9.23
CA GLY A 131 21.63 -19.65 -9.44
C GLY A 131 22.99 -19.04 -9.83
N LEU A 132 22.95 -17.94 -10.59
CA LEU A 132 24.12 -17.16 -10.99
C LEU A 132 24.58 -16.15 -9.92
N ARG A 133 23.89 -16.06 -8.78
CA ARG A 133 24.13 -15.11 -7.68
C ARG A 133 24.11 -13.64 -8.12
N ILE A 134 23.31 -13.33 -9.15
CA ILE A 134 23.05 -11.96 -9.60
C ILE A 134 21.97 -11.33 -8.73
N LEU A 135 21.01 -12.14 -8.29
CA LEU A 135 20.02 -11.80 -7.28
C LEU A 135 20.31 -12.53 -5.97
N PRO A 136 20.00 -11.91 -4.82
CA PRO A 136 20.03 -12.57 -3.52
C PRO A 136 18.92 -13.63 -3.37
#